data_AF-A0A954FTT2-F1
#
_entry.id   AF-A0A954FTT2-F1
#
_cell.length_a   1.000
_cell.length_b   1.000
_cell.length_c   1.000
_cell.angle_alpha   90.00
_cell.angle_beta   90.00
_cell.angle_gamma   90.00
#
_symmetry.space_group_name_H-M   'P 1'
#
loop_
_entity.id
_entity.type
_entity.pdbx_description
1 polymer ?
#
loop_
_entity_poly.entity_id
_entity_poly.type
_entity_poly.pdbx_seq_one_letter_code
_entity_poly.pdbx_strand_id
1 'polypeptide(L)' 'MNLVLDVHYHDDDSATVAGILFQEWEADHLEATLVKQILQVAPYEPGSFFKRELPCLLELIHDIDRPLDVIV' A
#
# COMPACT_ATOMS: atom_id res chain seq x y z
N MET A 1 -7.01 5.41 -12.49
CA MET A 1 -5.64 4.87 -12.51
C MET A 1 -5.61 3.54 -11.78
N ASN A 2 -4.70 2.64 -12.15
CA ASN A 2 -4.48 1.37 -11.46
C ASN A 2 -3.36 1.53 -10.42
N LEU A 3 -3.61 1.06 -9.20
CA LEU A 3 -2.63 1.01 -8.12
C LEU A 3 -2.34 -0.46 -7.81
N VAL A 4 -1.06 -0.82 -7.80
CA VAL A 4 -0.59 -2.09 -7.22
C VAL A 4 0.23 -1.76 -5.99
N LEU A 5 -0.03 -2.39 -4.84
CA LEU A 5 0.65 -2.07 -3.60
C LEU A 5 0.88 -3.29 -2.70
N ASP A 6 1.86 -3.19 -1.82
CA ASP A 6 2.24 -4.26 -0.89
C ASP A 6 2.75 -3.68 0.44
N VAL A 7 2.68 -4.49 1.50
CA VAL A 7 3.17 -4.14 2.84
C VAL A 7 4.24 -5.12 3.28
N HIS A 8 5.44 -4.59 3.51
CA HIS A 8 6.54 -5.32 4.12
C HIS A 8 6.65 -4.98 5.61
N TYR A 9 6.47 -5.98 6.48
CA TYR A 9 6.62 -5.81 7.93
C TYR A 9 8.07 -6.03 8.38
N HIS A 10 8.51 -5.22 9.34
CA HIS A 10 9.82 -5.32 9.98
C HIS A 10 9.74 -5.99 11.35
N ASP A 11 10.89 -6.38 11.89
CA ASP A 11 11.01 -7.05 13.20
C ASP A 11 10.71 -6.12 14.39
N ASP A 12 10.72 -4.80 14.19
CA ASP A 12 10.52 -3.76 15.21
C ASP A 12 9.08 -3.23 15.27
N ASP A 13 8.11 -4.02 14.78
CA ASP A 13 6.70 -3.65 14.65
C ASP A 13 6.45 -2.41 13.76
N SER A 14 7.43 -2.02 12.94
CA SER A 14 7.22 -1.08 11.83
C SER A 14 6.89 -1.81 10.53
N ALA A 15 6.47 -1.06 9.51
CA ALA A 15 6.28 -1.59 8.17
C ALA A 15 6.66 -0.57 7.10
N THR A 16 6.93 -1.06 5.90
CA THR A 16 7.01 -0.25 4.69
C THR A 16 5.86 -0.62 3.79
N VAL A 17 5.03 0.36 3.42
CA VAL A 17 4.04 0.21 2.37
C VAL A 17 4.61 0.82 1.10
N ALA A 18 4.55 0.08 -0.01
CA ALA A 18 5.02 0.52 -1.31
C ALA A 18 3.93 0.30 -2.35
N GLY A 19 3.87 1.18 -3.34
CA GLY A 19 2.92 1.06 -4.43
C GLY A 19 3.41 1.68 -5.73
N ILE A 20 2.87 1.19 -6.84
CA ILE A 20 3.11 1.71 -8.18
C ILE A 20 1.77 2.14 -8.78
N LEU A 21 1.78 3.30 -9.41
CA LEU A 21 0.61 3.90 -10.03
C LEU A 21 0.84 3.97 -11.53
N PHE A 22 -0.14 3.53 -12.32
CA PHE A 22 -0.06 3.54 -13.78
C PHE A 22 -1.47 3.68 -14.39
N GLN A 23 -1.54 4.05 -15.67
CA GLN A 23 -2.83 4.34 -16.32
C GLN A 23 -3.64 3.08 -16.63
N GLU A 24 -3.03 2.11 -17.31
CA GLU A 24 -3.65 0.88 -17.82
C GLU A 24 -2.66 -0.28 -17.78
N TRP A 25 -3.15 -1.52 -17.84
CA TRP A 25 -2.31 -2.72 -17.64
C TRP A 25 -1.18 -2.87 -18.66
N GLU A 26 -1.38 -2.34 -19.86
CA GLU A 26 -0.45 -2.35 -20.97
C GLU A 26 0.52 -1.16 -20.96
N ALA A 27 0.45 -0.28 -19.95
CA ALA A 27 1.34 0.87 -19.83
C ALA A 27 2.81 0.44 -19.75
N ASP A 28 3.66 1.11 -20.53
CA ASP A 28 5.11 0.86 -20.59
C ASP A 28 5.91 1.69 -19.57
N HIS A 29 5.23 2.54 -18.81
CA HIS A 29 5.82 3.39 -17.79
C HIS A 29 4.92 3.53 -16.56
N LEU A 30 5.54 3.85 -15.44
CA LEU A 30 4.86 4.20 -14.21
C LEU A 30 4.60 5.70 -14.18
N GLU A 31 3.44 6.07 -13.63
CA GLU A 31 3.09 7.45 -13.32
C GLU A 31 3.70 7.88 -11.99
N ALA A 32 3.74 6.96 -11.02
CA ALA A 32 4.41 7.18 -9.74
C ALA A 32 4.87 5.87 -9.10
N THR A 33 5.92 5.96 -8.29
CA THR A 33 6.30 4.97 -7.29
C THR A 33 6.21 5.62 -5.93
N LEU A 34 5.47 5.01 -5.02
CA LEU A 34 5.12 5.53 -3.70
C LEU A 34 5.71 4.59 -2.66
N VAL A 35 6.37 5.13 -1.64
CA VAL A 35 6.92 4.35 -0.53
C VAL A 35 6.72 5.14 0.76
N LYS A 36 6.17 4.49 1.79
CA LYS A 36 5.92 5.12 3.08
C LYS A 36 6.32 4.19 4.22
N GLN A 37 6.94 4.77 5.24
CA GLN A 37 7.29 4.07 6.48
C GLN A 37 6.13 4.22 7.46
N ILE A 38 5.71 3.10 8.03
CA ILE A 38 4.70 2.99 9.08
C ILE A 38 5.43 2.67 10.37
N LEU A 39 5.49 3.63 11.29
CA LEU A 39 6.30 3.52 12.51
C LEU A 39 5.80 2.45 13.48
N GLN A 40 4.50 2.13 13.42
CA GLN A 40 3.89 1.15 14.30
C GLN A 40 2.68 0.49 13.62
N VAL A 41 2.68 -0.83 13.55
CA VAL A 41 1.57 -1.62 13.02
C VAL A 41 0.73 -2.22 14.14
N ALA A 42 -0.51 -2.60 13.82
CA ALA A 42 -1.35 -3.28 14.79
C ALA A 42 -0.82 -4.71 15.10
N PRO A 43 -1.08 -5.25 16.30
CA PRO A 43 -0.72 -6.62 16.64
C PRO A 43 -1.34 -7.64 15.69
N TYR A 44 -0.64 -8.76 15.47
CA TYR A 44 -1.18 -9.86 14.69
C TYR A 44 -2.33 -10.57 15.43
N GLU A 45 -3.47 -10.72 14.75
CA GLU A 45 -4.62 -11.49 15.22
C GLU A 45 -4.90 -12.63 14.22
N PRO A 46 -4.76 -13.91 14.62
CA PRO A 46 -5.05 -15.05 13.75
C PRO A 46 -6.45 -14.98 13.14
N GLY A 47 -6.54 -15.18 11.82
CA GLY A 47 -7.81 -15.07 11.09
C GLY A 47 -8.30 -13.64 10.83
N SER A 48 -7.61 -12.62 11.35
CA SER A 48 -7.93 -11.19 11.18
C SER A 48 -6.73 -10.37 10.73
N PHE A 49 -5.90 -10.91 9.82
CA PHE A 49 -4.70 -10.25 9.32
C PHE A 49 -4.96 -8.86 8.73
N PHE A 50 -6.13 -8.67 8.11
CA PHE A 50 -6.55 -7.39 7.55
C PHE A 50 -6.53 -6.24 8.57
N LYS A 51 -6.71 -6.50 9.88
CA LYS A 51 -6.64 -5.46 10.92
C LYS A 51 -5.23 -4.87 11.07
N ARG A 52 -4.21 -5.68 10.76
CA ARG A 52 -2.80 -5.26 10.74
C ARG A 52 -2.41 -4.62 9.42
N GLU A 53 -2.92 -5.13 8.30
CA GLU A 53 -2.52 -4.70 6.95
C GLU A 53 -3.28 -3.48 6.43
N LEU A 54 -4.60 -3.46 6.59
CA LEU A 54 -5.45 -2.42 6.02
C LEU A 54 -5.06 -0.99 6.46
N PRO A 55 -4.70 -0.71 7.73
CA PRO A 55 -4.22 0.62 8.12
C PRO A 55 -2.98 1.05 7.34
N CYS A 56 -2.04 0.13 7.07
CA CYS A 56 -0.82 0.43 6.33
C CYS A 56 -1.12 0.77 4.86
N LEU A 57 -2.01 0.00 4.23
CA LEU A 57 -2.45 0.23 2.85
C LEU A 57 -3.14 1.60 2.70
N LEU A 58 -4.05 1.92 3.63
CA LEU A 58 -4.80 3.17 3.63
C LEU A 58 -3.89 4.40 3.76
N GLU A 59 -2.81 4.30 4.54
CA GLU A 59 -1.83 5.38 4.66
C GLU A 59 -1.19 5.77 3.32
N LEU A 60 -0.95 4.82 2.42
CA LEU A 60 -0.43 5.12 1.08
C LEU A 60 -1.54 5.60 0.14
N ILE A 61 -2.73 5.00 0.22
CA ILE A 61 -3.88 5.37 -0.63
C ILE A 61 -4.34 6.81 -0.37
N HIS A 62 -4.32 7.27 0.88
CA HIS A 62 -4.70 8.64 1.24
C HIS A 62 -3.76 9.71 0.66
N ASP A 63 -2.54 9.35 0.26
CA ASP A 63 -1.59 10.29 -0.37
C ASP A 63 -1.84 10.44 -1.89
N ILE A 64 -2.83 9.73 -2.45
CA ILE A 64 -3.15 9.75 -3.89
C ILE A 64 -4.30 10.71 -4.17
N ASP A 65 -3.98 11.87 -4.73
CA ASP A 65 -4.95 12.93 -5.10
C ASP A 65 -5.70 12.67 -6.43
N ARG A 66 -5.76 11.41 -6.90
CA ARG A 66 -6.36 11.02 -8.18
C ARG A 66 -7.31 9.84 -8.00
N PRO A 67 -8.40 9.76 -8.79
CA PRO A 67 -9.30 8.62 -8.74
C PRO A 67 -8.59 7.33 -9.17
N LEU A 68 -8.77 6.28 -8.35
CA LEU A 68 -8.31 4.93 -8.62
C LEU A 68 -9.45 4.11 -9.23
N ASP A 69 -9.15 3.38 -10.29
CA ASP A 69 -10.10 2.48 -10.97
C ASP A 69 -10.00 1.07 -10.40
N VAL A 70 -8.77 0.61 -10.14
CA VAL A 70 -8.44 -0.70 -9.59
C VAL A 70 -7.33 -0.55 -8.56
N ILE A 71 -7.46 -1.29 -7.45
CA ILE A 71 -6.43 -1.48 -6.45
C ILE A 71 -6.14 -2.98 -6.39
N VAL A 72 -4.87 -3.37 -6.52
CA VAL A 72 -4.39 -4.74 -6.42
C VAL A 72 -3.33 -4.85 -5.34
#